data_AF-A0A5B0SHN7-F1
#
_entry.id   AF-A0A5B0SHN7-F1
#
_cell.length_a   1.000
_cell.length_b   1.000
_cell.length_c   1.000
_cell.angle_alpha   90.00
_cell.angle_beta   90.00
_cell.angle_gamma   90.00
#
_symmetry.space_group_name_H-M   'P 1'
#
loop_
_entity.id
_entity.type
_entity.pdbx_description
1 polymer ?
#
loop_
_entity_poly.entity_id
_entity_poly.type
_entity_poly.pdbx_seq_one_letter_code
_entity_poly.pdbx_strand_id
1 'polypeptide(L)'
;MQAFILAMSNADKDGRILMVSERSTASEQPTITIKYQLLDASSSFSDIVSEARSVVLAGGTMAPIVPPEHLLVRAVSKGPMGTNLQLKFTSKDDPKMQDDLGQSVANICNIIKDGVICFFPSYASLDTLTDRWKKTGLWTRLENKKKIFIEPKSAADVDKILNGYSAAVNQSTNPTSVSGGGLMLAVVGGKLSEGINFSNNLCRAVIVIGIPYPNSQSVELKERIKYVENLKGAQKDAGKNFYANLAFKAVNQSIGRAIRHSKDWSAIILLDSRYGAPENVNRLPDWIKAGFKTTEGFGSLIKDLAQFYNQRRRDGFLAHIRFASSTEAADFTGGGMYLIGLIGFWFVYSWGERYQTPLLPPIYIDSSGV
;
A
#
# COMPACT_ATOMS: atom_id res chain seq x y z
N MET A 1 -3.46 27.87 -24.80
CA MET A 1 -3.31 27.90 -26.27
C MET A 1 -1.89 27.59 -26.73
N GLN A 2 -0.85 28.25 -26.20
CA GLN A 2 0.56 28.00 -26.55
C GLN A 2 1.01 26.53 -26.41
N ALA A 3 0.71 25.88 -25.28
CA ALA A 3 1.07 24.46 -25.06
C ALA A 3 0.41 23.51 -26.08
N PHE A 4 -0.81 23.82 -26.52
CA PHE A 4 -1.51 23.03 -27.54
C PHE A 4 -0.89 23.21 -28.92
N ILE A 5 -0.55 24.45 -29.30
CA ILE A 5 0.12 24.74 -30.58
C ILE A 5 1.50 24.07 -30.62
N LEU A 6 2.25 24.11 -29.50
CA LEU A 6 3.53 23.43 -29.38
C LEU A 6 3.39 21.90 -29.48
N ALA A 7 2.32 21.33 -28.91
CA ALA A 7 2.03 19.92 -29.05
C ALA A 7 1.71 19.54 -30.51
N MET A 8 1.01 20.40 -31.26
CA MET A 8 0.76 20.20 -32.69
C MET A 8 2.01 20.37 -33.56
N SER A 9 2.99 21.19 -33.15
CA SER A 9 4.27 21.29 -33.88
C SER A 9 5.11 20.01 -33.81
N ASN A 10 4.80 19.13 -32.84
CA ASN A 10 5.36 17.79 -32.78
C ASN A 10 4.59 16.87 -33.74
N ALA A 11 4.73 17.17 -35.04
CA ALA A 11 3.99 16.55 -36.15
C ALA A 11 4.41 15.09 -36.33
N ASP A 12 3.85 14.21 -35.50
CA ASP A 12 4.06 12.78 -35.55
C ASP A 12 2.87 12.09 -36.22
N LYS A 13 3.13 11.02 -36.98
CA LYS A 13 2.08 10.14 -37.56
C LYS A 13 1.20 9.52 -36.47
N ASP A 14 1.74 9.41 -35.27
CA ASP A 14 1.08 8.85 -34.10
C ASP A 14 0.38 9.91 -33.22
N GLY A 15 0.35 11.17 -33.67
CA GLY A 15 -0.46 12.23 -33.07
C GLY A 15 -1.96 12.08 -33.36
N ARG A 16 -2.81 12.30 -32.37
CA ARG A 16 -4.27 12.35 -32.50
C ARG A 16 -4.82 13.64 -31.92
N ILE A 17 -5.69 14.31 -32.66
CA ILE A 17 -6.49 15.44 -32.15
C ILE A 17 -7.86 14.89 -31.78
N LEU A 18 -8.22 15.05 -30.51
CA LEU A 18 -9.48 14.57 -29.94
C LEU A 18 -10.32 15.77 -29.54
N MET A 19 -11.60 15.75 -29.89
CA MET A 19 -12.58 16.69 -29.37
C MET A 19 -13.41 15.98 -28.32
N VAL A 20 -13.36 16.47 -27.09
CA VAL A 20 -14.12 15.93 -25.96
C VAL A 20 -15.17 16.96 -25.58
N SER A 21 -16.43 16.54 -25.61
CA SER A 21 -17.55 17.34 -25.11
C SER A 21 -17.89 16.86 -23.71
N GLU A 22 -17.74 17.73 -22.72
CA GLU A 22 -18.06 17.45 -21.33
C GLU A 22 -19.24 18.31 -20.88
N ARG A 23 -20.19 17.70 -20.16
CA ARG A 23 -21.26 18.40 -19.44
C ARG A 23 -21.11 18.10 -17.95
N SER A 24 -20.90 19.14 -17.15
CA SER A 24 -20.85 19.01 -15.68
C SER A 24 -22.23 18.76 -15.09
N THR A 25 -23.28 19.33 -15.69
CA THR A 25 -24.68 19.12 -15.30
C THR A 25 -25.57 18.99 -16.54
N ALA A 26 -26.72 18.31 -16.42
CA ALA A 26 -27.66 18.16 -17.54
C ALA A 26 -28.23 19.49 -18.05
N SER A 27 -28.18 20.53 -17.21
CA SER A 27 -28.66 21.88 -17.48
C SER A 27 -27.63 22.84 -18.07
N GLU A 28 -26.34 22.49 -18.08
CA GLU A 28 -25.28 23.36 -18.58
C GLU A 28 -24.92 23.08 -20.05
N GLN A 29 -24.48 24.15 -20.74
CA GLN A 29 -23.95 24.02 -22.09
C GLN A 29 -22.69 23.15 -22.09
N PRO A 30 -22.54 22.25 -23.08
CA PRO A 30 -21.35 21.41 -23.16
C PRO A 30 -20.10 22.24 -23.40
N THR A 31 -19.07 21.99 -22.59
CA THR A 31 -17.73 22.53 -22.86
C THR A 31 -17.03 21.63 -23.85
N ILE A 32 -16.57 22.18 -24.98
CA ILE A 32 -15.81 21.46 -25.98
C ILE A 32 -14.33 21.70 -25.72
N THR A 33 -13.61 20.63 -25.42
CA THR A 33 -12.15 20.66 -25.22
C THR A 33 -11.47 19.95 -26.37
N ILE A 34 -10.51 20.61 -27.00
CA ILE A 34 -9.64 20.00 -28.00
C ILE A 34 -8.35 19.56 -27.32
N LYS A 35 -7.97 18.29 -27.49
CA LYS A 35 -6.77 17.70 -26.90
C LYS A 35 -5.91 17.08 -27.98
N TYR A 36 -4.59 17.23 -27.85
CA TYR A 36 -3.63 16.48 -28.65
C TYR A 36 -3.08 15.32 -27.81
N GLN A 37 -3.05 14.13 -28.39
CA GLN A 37 -2.53 12.92 -27.75
C GLN A 37 -1.52 12.26 -28.68
N LEU A 38 -0.28 12.13 -28.21
CA LEU A 38 0.74 11.32 -28.87
C LEU A 38 0.59 9.86 -28.41
N LEU A 39 0.46 8.93 -29.36
CA LEU A 39 0.24 7.51 -29.08
C LEU A 39 1.55 6.73 -28.90
N ASP A 40 2.60 7.12 -29.63
CA ASP A 40 3.96 6.60 -29.46
C ASP A 40 4.93 7.76 -29.23
N ALA A 41 5.68 7.65 -28.14
CA ALA A 41 6.69 8.64 -27.78
C ALA A 41 8.10 8.23 -28.25
N SER A 42 8.26 7.07 -28.89
CA SER A 42 9.57 6.53 -29.29
C SER A 42 10.37 7.51 -30.16
N SER A 43 9.69 8.20 -31.09
CA SER A 43 10.26 9.25 -31.92
C SER A 43 10.91 10.36 -31.09
N SER A 44 10.27 10.77 -29.99
CA SER A 44 10.75 11.82 -29.09
C SER A 44 11.98 11.41 -28.26
N PHE A 45 12.26 10.10 -28.15
CA PHE A 45 13.43 9.58 -27.45
C PHE A 45 14.50 9.02 -28.39
N SER A 46 14.25 9.00 -29.70
CA SER A 46 15.14 8.38 -30.69
C SER A 46 16.52 9.04 -30.72
N ASP A 47 16.58 10.36 -30.68
CA ASP A 47 17.83 11.12 -30.61
C ASP A 47 18.61 10.79 -29.33
N ILE A 48 17.93 10.73 -28.18
CA ILE A 48 18.54 10.40 -26.88
C ILE A 48 19.15 9.00 -26.92
N VAL A 49 18.44 8.01 -27.47
CA VAL A 49 18.92 6.62 -27.53
C VAL A 49 20.06 6.47 -28.55
N SER A 50 20.02 7.20 -29.66
CA SER A 50 21.03 7.08 -30.72
C SER A 50 22.35 7.80 -30.40
N GLU A 51 22.28 8.93 -29.68
CA GLU A 51 23.47 9.70 -29.30
C GLU A 51 24.13 9.19 -28.00
N ALA A 52 23.34 8.59 -27.10
CA ALA A 52 23.87 8.13 -25.82
C ALA A 52 24.72 6.86 -25.98
N ARG A 53 25.96 6.90 -25.45
CA ARG A 53 26.81 5.71 -25.31
C ARG A 53 26.17 4.63 -24.42
N SER A 54 25.39 5.04 -23.43
CA SER A 54 24.64 4.16 -22.53
C SER A 54 23.47 4.93 -21.90
N VAL A 55 22.28 4.33 -21.87
CA VAL A 55 21.10 4.88 -21.17
C VAL A 55 20.82 4.02 -19.94
N VAL A 56 20.86 4.65 -18.75
CA VAL A 56 20.51 3.99 -17.49
C VAL A 56 19.13 4.47 -17.06
N LEU A 57 18.16 3.55 -17.04
CA LEU A 57 16.82 3.82 -16.52
C LEU A 57 16.76 3.43 -15.05
N ALA A 58 16.58 4.41 -14.16
CA ALA A 58 16.39 4.20 -12.74
C ALA A 58 15.05 4.80 -12.30
N GLY A 59 14.22 3.99 -11.63
CA GLY A 59 12.91 4.43 -11.12
C GLY A 59 12.62 3.84 -9.75
N GLY A 60 12.07 4.65 -8.84
CA GLY A 60 11.75 4.23 -7.46
C GLY A 60 10.64 3.18 -7.33
N THR A 61 10.01 2.79 -8.43
CA THR A 61 9.02 1.70 -8.50
C THR A 61 9.66 0.38 -8.95
N MET A 62 10.95 0.37 -9.28
CA MET A 62 11.70 -0.83 -9.63
C MET A 62 12.14 -1.52 -8.33
N ALA A 63 11.26 -2.38 -7.81
CA ALA A 63 11.46 -3.32 -6.70
C ALA A 63 12.23 -2.79 -5.46
N PRO A 64 11.56 -2.52 -4.33
CA PRO A 64 12.28 -2.28 -3.08
C PRO A 64 13.07 -3.54 -2.70
N ILE A 65 14.34 -3.37 -2.32
CA ILE A 65 15.21 -4.46 -1.85
C ILE A 65 14.80 -4.78 -0.41
N VAL A 66 13.78 -5.63 -0.24
CA VAL A 66 13.27 -6.05 1.08
C VAL A 66 13.10 -7.57 1.11
N PRO A 67 13.46 -8.25 2.21
CA PRO A 67 13.27 -9.69 2.35
C PRO A 67 11.79 -10.09 2.23
N PRO A 68 11.43 -11.19 1.54
CA PRO A 68 10.03 -11.59 1.37
C PRO A 68 9.26 -11.74 2.69
N GLU A 69 9.93 -12.15 3.76
CA GLU A 69 9.32 -12.33 5.08
C GLU A 69 8.87 -11.01 5.72
N HIS A 70 9.42 -9.86 5.31
CA HIS A 70 8.98 -8.53 5.77
C HIS A 70 7.64 -8.13 5.15
N LEU A 71 7.10 -8.93 4.23
CA LEU A 71 5.87 -8.64 3.53
C LEU A 71 4.85 -9.75 3.74
N LEU A 72 3.67 -9.33 4.18
CA LEU A 72 2.50 -10.20 4.13
C LEU A 72 1.62 -9.76 2.96
N VAL A 73 1.62 -10.51 1.87
CA VAL A 73 0.76 -10.20 0.71
C VAL A 73 -0.42 -11.16 0.65
N ARG A 74 -1.64 -10.65 0.76
CA ARG A 74 -2.87 -11.46 0.72
C ARG A 74 -3.90 -10.89 -0.24
N ALA A 75 -4.35 -11.70 -1.19
CA ALA A 75 -5.55 -11.43 -1.99
C ALA A 75 -6.78 -12.06 -1.33
N VAL A 76 -7.81 -11.26 -1.11
CA VAL A 76 -9.00 -11.65 -0.35
C VAL A 76 -10.19 -11.72 -1.30
N SER A 77 -10.71 -12.93 -1.47
CA SER A 77 -11.84 -13.20 -2.36
C SER A 77 -13.20 -12.98 -1.68
N LYS A 78 -13.32 -13.32 -0.40
CA LYS A 78 -14.56 -13.22 0.39
C LYS A 78 -14.35 -12.39 1.65
N GLY A 79 -15.29 -11.50 1.92
CA GLY A 79 -15.30 -10.67 3.12
C GLY A 79 -15.76 -11.44 4.38
N PRO A 80 -15.71 -10.83 5.57
CA PRO A 80 -16.18 -11.40 6.82
C PRO A 80 -17.61 -11.95 6.79
N MET A 81 -18.51 -11.34 6.00
CA MET A 81 -19.90 -11.75 5.85
C MET A 81 -20.09 -12.80 4.74
N GLY A 82 -18.99 -13.31 4.16
CA GLY A 82 -18.99 -14.32 3.11
C GLY A 82 -19.31 -13.79 1.72
N THR A 83 -19.44 -12.46 1.54
CA THR A 83 -19.71 -11.85 0.23
C THR A 83 -18.49 -11.99 -0.66
N ASN A 84 -18.68 -12.43 -1.90
CA ASN A 84 -17.61 -12.43 -2.90
C ASN A 84 -17.25 -10.98 -3.23
N LEU A 85 -16.06 -10.54 -2.82
CA LEU A 85 -15.56 -9.20 -3.03
C LEU A 85 -15.13 -9.07 -4.49
N GLN A 86 -15.99 -8.50 -5.32
CA GLN A 86 -15.66 -8.26 -6.72
C GLN A 86 -16.26 -6.92 -7.13
N LEU A 87 -15.46 -5.85 -7.04
CA LEU A 87 -15.94 -4.50 -7.34
C LEU A 87 -15.97 -4.27 -8.86
N LYS A 88 -17.10 -4.61 -9.48
CA LYS A 88 -17.41 -4.29 -10.87
C LYS A 88 -18.37 -3.11 -10.91
N PHE A 89 -18.52 -2.51 -12.08
CA PHE A 89 -19.52 -1.46 -12.29
C PHE A 89 -20.93 -1.90 -11.91
N THR A 90 -21.26 -3.19 -12.08
CA THR A 90 -22.57 -3.77 -11.76
C THR A 90 -22.77 -4.09 -10.28
N SER A 91 -21.70 -4.27 -9.52
CA SER A 91 -21.75 -4.74 -8.12
C SER A 91 -21.26 -3.71 -7.11
N LYS A 92 -20.65 -2.60 -7.55
CA LYS A 92 -20.15 -1.54 -6.66
C LYS A 92 -21.23 -0.89 -5.80
N ASP A 93 -22.48 -0.91 -6.26
CA ASP A 93 -23.63 -0.30 -5.58
C ASP A 93 -24.39 -1.31 -4.70
N ASP A 94 -23.94 -2.57 -4.63
CA ASP A 94 -24.51 -3.59 -3.75
C ASP A 94 -24.21 -3.26 -2.27
N PRO A 95 -25.24 -2.95 -1.45
CA PRO A 95 -25.04 -2.60 -0.05
C PRO A 95 -24.33 -3.68 0.76
N LYS A 96 -24.57 -4.96 0.45
CA LYS A 96 -23.94 -6.08 1.17
C LYS A 96 -22.43 -6.09 0.94
N MET A 97 -21.99 -5.89 -0.31
CA MET A 97 -20.58 -5.78 -0.65
C MET A 97 -19.93 -4.57 0.03
N GLN A 98 -20.60 -3.41 0.04
CA GLN A 98 -20.10 -2.19 0.68
C GLN A 98 -19.90 -2.35 2.19
N ASP A 99 -20.85 -3.01 2.86
CA ASP A 99 -20.80 -3.30 4.29
C ASP A 99 -19.69 -4.32 4.59
N ASP A 100 -19.55 -5.35 3.76
CA ASP A 100 -18.53 -6.39 3.94
C ASP A 100 -17.10 -5.85 3.72
N LEU A 101 -16.91 -4.93 2.76
CA LEU A 101 -15.66 -4.18 2.59
C LEU A 101 -15.36 -3.31 3.81
N GLY A 102 -16.37 -2.62 4.36
CA GLY A 102 -16.20 -1.82 5.58
C GLY A 102 -15.81 -2.67 6.78
N GLN A 103 -16.46 -3.82 6.98
CA GLN A 103 -16.10 -4.76 8.05
C GLN A 103 -14.70 -5.33 7.84
N SER A 104 -14.31 -5.57 6.59
CA SER A 104 -12.95 -6.01 6.25
C SER A 104 -11.91 -5.00 6.73
N VAL A 105 -12.08 -3.72 6.38
CA VAL A 105 -11.19 -2.63 6.82
C VAL A 105 -11.19 -2.50 8.35
N ALA A 106 -12.36 -2.54 8.99
CA ALA A 106 -12.47 -2.43 10.45
C ALA A 106 -11.73 -3.56 11.19
N ASN A 107 -11.84 -4.80 10.71
CA ASN A 107 -11.16 -5.94 11.29
C ASN A 107 -9.63 -5.87 11.13
N ILE A 108 -9.15 -5.39 9.97
CA ILE A 108 -7.72 -5.15 9.75
C ILE A 108 -7.21 -4.05 10.70
N CYS A 109 -7.95 -2.94 10.81
CA CYS A 109 -7.64 -1.83 11.72
C CYS A 109 -7.66 -2.23 13.21
N ASN A 110 -8.42 -3.27 13.58
CA ASN A 110 -8.40 -3.79 14.95
C ASN A 110 -7.06 -4.46 15.31
N ILE A 111 -6.41 -5.11 14.34
CA ILE A 111 -5.14 -5.82 14.53
C ILE A 111 -3.98 -4.82 14.47
N ILE A 112 -3.92 -4.04 13.39
CA ILE A 112 -2.83 -3.09 13.15
C ILE A 112 -3.07 -1.84 13.99
N LYS A 113 -2.21 -1.59 14.98
CA LYS A 113 -2.32 -0.40 15.86
C LYS A 113 -1.69 0.84 15.23
N ASP A 114 -0.66 0.64 14.42
CA ASP A 114 0.04 1.69 13.69
C ASP A 114 -0.77 2.21 12.48
N GLY A 115 -0.11 2.90 11.54
CA GLY A 115 -0.72 3.49 10.35
C GLY A 115 -1.23 2.46 9.34
N VAL A 116 -2.47 2.65 8.88
CA VAL A 116 -3.11 1.87 7.81
C VAL A 116 -3.50 2.82 6.68
N ILE A 117 -3.19 2.43 5.45
CA ILE A 117 -3.57 3.18 4.25
C ILE A 117 -4.51 2.33 3.41
N CYS A 118 -5.69 2.85 3.11
CA CYS A 118 -6.70 2.19 2.31
C CYS A 118 -6.87 2.94 0.98
N PHE A 119 -6.47 2.31 -0.11
CA PHE A 119 -6.59 2.86 -1.45
C PHE A 119 -7.90 2.43 -2.11
N PHE A 120 -8.62 3.43 -2.61
CA PHE A 120 -9.86 3.29 -3.36
C PHE A 120 -9.58 3.48 -4.86
N PRO A 121 -10.40 2.86 -5.74
CA PRO A 121 -10.13 2.90 -7.17
C PRO A 121 -10.49 4.25 -7.81
N SER A 122 -11.32 5.06 -7.15
CA SER A 122 -11.71 6.40 -7.59
C SER A 122 -12.28 7.21 -6.42
N TYR A 123 -12.34 8.54 -6.54
CA TYR A 123 -13.04 9.41 -5.58
C TYR A 123 -14.53 9.06 -5.49
N ALA A 124 -15.18 8.68 -6.58
CA ALA A 124 -16.58 8.27 -6.56
C ALA A 124 -16.80 7.02 -5.70
N SER A 125 -15.89 6.04 -5.79
CA SER A 125 -15.94 4.84 -4.94
C SER A 125 -15.65 5.15 -3.47
N LEU A 126 -14.70 6.05 -3.20
CA LEU A 126 -14.42 6.54 -1.86
C LEU A 126 -15.64 7.23 -1.24
N ASP A 127 -16.24 8.19 -1.95
CA ASP A 127 -17.43 8.93 -1.49
C ASP A 127 -18.60 7.96 -1.23
N THR A 128 -18.88 7.05 -2.18
CA THR A 128 -19.96 6.05 -2.06
C THR A 128 -19.78 5.13 -0.83
N LEU A 129 -18.58 4.57 -0.65
CA LEU A 129 -18.30 3.65 0.45
C LEU A 129 -18.32 4.36 1.81
N THR A 130 -17.71 5.55 1.89
CA THR A 130 -17.68 6.31 3.14
C THR A 130 -19.08 6.81 3.55
N ASP A 131 -19.92 7.21 2.59
CA ASP A 131 -21.32 7.56 2.86
C ASP A 131 -22.12 6.36 3.37
N ARG A 132 -21.92 5.17 2.79
CA ARG A 132 -22.51 3.93 3.30
C ARG A 132 -22.05 3.61 4.72
N TRP A 133 -20.75 3.74 5.00
CA TRP A 133 -20.19 3.45 6.32
C TRP A 133 -20.68 4.43 7.39
N LYS A 134 -20.92 5.70 7.03
CA LYS A 134 -21.55 6.68 7.92
C LYS A 134 -23.00 6.30 8.22
N LYS A 135 -23.78 5.95 7.20
CA LYS A 135 -25.20 5.55 7.35
C LYS A 135 -25.38 4.30 8.20
N THR A 136 -24.44 3.36 8.16
CA THR A 136 -24.51 2.08 8.90
C THR A 136 -23.88 2.13 10.30
N GLY A 137 -23.30 3.27 10.70
CA GLY A 137 -22.56 3.40 11.98
C GLY A 137 -21.18 2.73 11.97
N LEU A 138 -20.76 2.15 10.85
CA LEU A 138 -19.43 1.54 10.70
C LEU A 138 -18.32 2.59 10.78
N TRP A 139 -18.57 3.80 10.27
CA TRP A 139 -17.66 4.93 10.36
C TRP A 139 -17.28 5.25 11.82
N THR A 140 -18.29 5.37 12.70
CA THR A 140 -18.07 5.62 14.13
C THR A 140 -17.28 4.48 14.79
N ARG A 141 -17.55 3.23 14.39
CA ARG A 141 -16.76 2.07 14.87
C ARG A 141 -15.29 2.17 14.44
N LEU A 142 -15.00 2.66 13.24
CA LEU A 142 -13.64 2.90 12.77
C LEU A 142 -12.97 4.05 13.54
N GLU A 143 -13.68 5.17 13.76
CA GLU A 143 -13.16 6.34 14.51
C GLU A 143 -12.81 5.99 15.96
N ASN A 144 -13.58 5.10 16.58
CA ASN A 144 -13.28 4.57 17.92
C ASN A 144 -11.98 3.73 17.97
N LYS A 145 -11.43 3.34 16.81
CA LYS A 145 -10.20 2.54 16.72
C LYS A 145 -9.04 3.37 16.18
N LYS A 146 -9.25 4.14 15.12
CA LYS A 146 -8.23 4.93 14.43
C LYS A 146 -8.77 6.30 14.08
N LYS A 147 -7.91 7.32 14.16
CA LYS A 147 -8.25 8.63 13.60
C LYS A 147 -8.28 8.53 12.07
N ILE A 148 -9.41 8.87 11.46
CA ILE A 148 -9.61 8.74 10.02
C ILE A 148 -9.18 10.03 9.31
N PHE A 149 -8.45 9.87 8.22
CA PHE A 149 -8.02 10.94 7.33
C PHE A 149 -8.48 10.58 5.91
N ILE A 150 -8.99 11.57 5.19
CA ILE A 150 -9.42 11.40 3.80
C ILE A 150 -8.49 12.23 2.93
N GLU A 151 -8.06 11.67 1.81
CA GLU A 151 -7.29 12.38 0.81
C GLU A 151 -8.02 13.65 0.33
N PRO A 152 -7.36 14.82 0.37
CA PRO A 152 -7.96 16.05 -0.12
C PRO A 152 -8.04 16.08 -1.64
N LYS A 153 -9.08 16.74 -2.17
CA LYS A 153 -9.20 17.03 -3.61
C LYS A 153 -8.25 18.16 -4.05
N SER A 154 -7.84 19.02 -3.12
CA SER A 154 -6.91 20.14 -3.35
C SER A 154 -5.49 19.79 -2.91
N ALA A 155 -4.50 20.18 -3.74
CA ALA A 155 -3.09 20.00 -3.41
C ALA A 155 -2.64 20.83 -2.20
N ALA A 156 -3.29 21.96 -1.92
CA ALA A 156 -2.93 22.84 -0.81
C ALA A 156 -3.17 22.21 0.57
N ASP A 157 -4.11 21.26 0.67
CA ASP A 157 -4.48 20.62 1.93
C ASP A 157 -3.70 19.34 2.24
N VAL A 158 -2.87 18.89 1.29
CA VAL A 158 -2.12 17.62 1.37
C VAL A 158 -1.23 17.58 2.62
N ASP A 159 -0.39 18.60 2.81
CA ASP A 159 0.58 18.62 3.91
C ASP A 159 -0.11 18.66 5.28
N LYS A 160 -1.22 19.40 5.39
CA LYS A 160 -2.02 19.47 6.61
C LYS A 160 -2.57 18.09 7.00
N ILE A 161 -3.13 17.36 6.04
CA ILE A 161 -3.69 16.02 6.27
C ILE A 161 -2.58 15.03 6.62
N LEU A 162 -1.43 15.08 5.94
CA LEU A 162 -0.28 14.20 6.21
C LEU A 162 0.34 14.43 7.57
N ASN A 163 0.50 15.69 7.98
CA ASN A 163 1.00 16.04 9.30
C ASN A 163 0.04 15.55 10.39
N GLY A 164 -1.26 15.74 10.20
CA GLY A 164 -2.28 15.22 11.10
C GLY A 164 -2.26 13.69 11.21
N TYR A 165 -2.12 13.00 10.09
CA TYR A 165 -2.01 11.54 10.04
C TYR A 165 -0.77 11.04 10.77
N SER A 166 0.39 11.63 10.49
CA SER A 166 1.66 11.27 11.10
C SER A 166 1.64 11.48 12.62
N ALA A 167 1.06 12.59 13.08
CA ALA A 167 0.88 12.85 14.51
C ALA A 167 -0.03 11.79 15.17
N ALA A 168 -1.13 11.41 14.54
CA ALA A 168 -2.05 10.39 15.07
C ALA A 168 -1.38 9.00 15.15
N VAL A 169 -0.59 8.63 14.15
CA VAL A 169 0.18 7.38 14.15
C VAL A 169 1.23 7.38 15.26
N ASN A 170 1.99 8.46 15.39
CA ASN A 170 3.07 8.55 16.38
C ASN A 170 2.55 8.70 17.82
N GLN A 171 1.36 9.26 18.05
CA GLN A 171 0.76 9.27 19.39
C GLN A 171 0.40 7.85 19.89
N SER A 172 0.12 6.92 18.97
CA SER A 172 -0.20 5.53 19.29
C SER A 172 0.98 4.72 19.83
N THR A 173 2.22 5.20 19.72
CA THR A 173 3.39 4.50 20.26
C THR A 173 3.53 4.69 21.78
N ASN A 174 2.75 5.59 22.39
CA ASN A 174 2.71 5.75 23.84
C ASN A 174 1.83 4.65 24.48
N PRO A 175 2.36 3.86 25.44
CA PRO A 175 1.63 2.76 26.08
C PRO A 175 0.33 3.16 26.80
N THR A 176 0.17 4.45 27.11
CA THR A 176 -0.98 5.04 27.81
C THR A 176 -2.04 5.62 26.87
N SER A 177 -1.80 5.63 25.55
CA SER A 177 -2.76 6.16 24.58
C SER A 177 -3.93 5.20 24.36
N VAL A 178 -5.15 5.71 24.54
CA VAL A 178 -6.40 5.00 24.25
C VAL A 178 -6.70 4.98 22.73
N SER A 179 -6.04 5.82 21.93
CA SER A 179 -6.31 5.93 20.47
C SER A 179 -5.29 5.15 19.62
N GLY A 180 -5.81 4.35 18.69
CA GLY A 180 -5.05 3.40 17.87
C GLY A 180 -4.64 3.94 16.50
N GLY A 181 -3.65 4.82 16.46
CA GLY A 181 -3.01 5.24 15.20
C GLY A 181 -3.94 5.93 14.19
N GLY A 182 -3.51 5.96 12.93
CA GLY A 182 -4.21 6.63 11.83
C GLY A 182 -4.71 5.66 10.76
N LEU A 183 -5.87 5.97 10.18
CA LEU A 183 -6.39 5.35 8.96
C LEU A 183 -6.46 6.41 7.86
N MET A 184 -5.64 6.26 6.81
CA MET A 184 -5.69 7.12 5.63
C MET A 184 -6.56 6.47 4.55
N LEU A 185 -7.58 7.18 4.07
CA LEU A 185 -8.40 6.79 2.93
C LEU A 185 -7.95 7.60 1.71
N ALA A 186 -7.26 6.96 0.77
CA ALA A 186 -6.64 7.60 -0.39
C ALA A 186 -7.16 7.01 -1.70
N VAL A 187 -6.92 7.70 -2.82
CA VAL A 187 -7.33 7.22 -4.15
C VAL A 187 -6.10 6.78 -4.93
N VAL A 188 -6.19 5.64 -5.63
CA VAL A 188 -5.10 5.20 -6.53
C VAL A 188 -4.93 6.21 -7.67
N GLY A 189 -3.72 6.73 -7.88
CA GLY A 189 -3.45 7.82 -8.82
C GLY A 189 -3.97 9.19 -8.36
N GLY A 190 -4.45 9.29 -7.11
CA GLY A 190 -4.81 10.53 -6.46
C GLY A 190 -3.60 11.28 -5.87
N LYS A 191 -3.87 12.45 -5.27
CA LYS A 191 -2.82 13.38 -4.84
C LYS A 191 -1.90 12.83 -3.77
N LEU A 192 -2.42 12.06 -2.80
CA LEU A 192 -1.57 11.44 -1.77
C LEU A 192 -0.85 10.19 -2.27
N SER A 193 -1.34 9.61 -3.36
CA SER A 193 -0.71 8.46 -4.02
C SER A 193 0.37 8.86 -5.02
N GLU A 194 0.64 10.16 -5.18
CA GLU A 194 1.73 10.70 -5.99
C GLU A 194 2.72 11.43 -5.06
N GLY A 195 4.03 11.15 -5.19
CA GLY A 195 5.09 11.88 -4.47
C GLY A 195 5.28 11.60 -2.96
N ILE A 196 4.31 11.03 -2.24
CA ILE A 196 4.42 10.88 -0.77
C ILE A 196 4.97 9.52 -0.33
N ASN A 197 5.75 9.55 0.75
CA ASN A 197 6.47 8.42 1.32
C ASN A 197 5.93 8.09 2.72
N PHE A 198 5.41 6.88 2.91
CA PHE A 198 4.91 6.42 4.20
C PHE A 198 5.84 5.35 4.78
N SER A 199 6.93 5.79 5.39
CA SER A 199 7.92 4.87 5.98
C SER A 199 7.50 4.38 7.36
N ASN A 200 7.93 3.17 7.71
CA ASN A 200 7.83 2.62 9.06
C ASN A 200 6.39 2.58 9.60
N ASN A 201 6.15 3.12 10.80
CA ASN A 201 4.85 3.03 11.47
C ASN A 201 3.75 3.78 10.72
N LEU A 202 4.11 4.68 9.81
CA LEU A 202 3.16 5.38 8.94
C LEU A 202 2.42 4.42 7.98
N CYS A 203 2.93 3.21 7.72
CA CYS A 203 2.27 2.26 6.83
C CYS A 203 2.59 0.79 7.18
N ARG A 204 1.99 0.27 8.25
CA ARG A 204 2.09 -1.16 8.60
C ARG A 204 1.09 -2.04 7.87
N ALA A 205 0.07 -1.44 7.27
CA ALA A 205 -0.74 -2.12 6.28
C ALA A 205 -1.19 -1.18 5.14
N VAL A 206 -1.11 -1.68 3.92
CA VAL A 206 -1.80 -1.15 2.75
C VAL A 206 -2.96 -2.07 2.40
N ILE A 207 -4.15 -1.49 2.28
CA ILE A 207 -5.35 -2.13 1.79
C ILE A 207 -5.64 -1.54 0.41
N VAL A 208 -5.83 -2.37 -0.60
CA VAL A 208 -6.26 -1.92 -1.93
C VAL A 208 -7.66 -2.46 -2.17
N ILE A 209 -8.66 -1.58 -2.23
CA ILE A 209 -10.05 -1.92 -2.49
C ILE A 209 -10.27 -1.96 -3.99
N GLY A 210 -10.68 -3.12 -4.51
CA GLY A 210 -10.95 -3.27 -5.94
C GLY A 210 -9.70 -3.13 -6.83
N ILE A 211 -9.94 -3.04 -8.13
CA ILE A 211 -8.91 -2.79 -9.16
C ILE A 211 -9.27 -1.47 -9.87
N PRO A 212 -8.38 -0.47 -9.91
CA PRO A 212 -8.62 0.87 -10.48
C PRO A 212 -8.54 0.84 -12.01
N TYR A 213 -9.47 0.12 -12.64
CA TYR A 213 -9.57 0.14 -14.09
C TYR A 213 -9.92 1.56 -14.59
N PRO A 214 -9.17 2.09 -15.57
CA PRO A 214 -9.48 3.41 -16.12
C PRO A 214 -10.84 3.40 -16.82
N ASN A 215 -11.44 4.57 -17.01
CA ASN A 215 -12.75 4.65 -17.65
C ASN A 215 -12.68 4.16 -19.11
N SER A 216 -13.23 2.96 -19.36
CA SER A 216 -13.33 2.37 -20.70
C SER A 216 -14.10 3.21 -21.73
N GLN A 217 -14.93 4.16 -21.28
CA GLN A 217 -15.66 5.06 -22.17
C GLN A 217 -14.82 6.24 -22.66
N SER A 218 -13.65 6.49 -22.05
CA SER A 218 -12.75 7.57 -22.44
C SER A 218 -12.30 7.41 -23.89
N VAL A 219 -12.50 8.46 -24.70
CA VAL A 219 -12.09 8.51 -26.10
C VAL A 219 -10.57 8.34 -26.21
N GLU A 220 -9.82 9.02 -25.35
CA GLU A 220 -8.35 8.94 -25.26
C GLU A 220 -7.85 7.51 -25.03
N LEU A 221 -8.56 6.74 -24.21
CA LEU A 221 -8.18 5.36 -23.92
C LEU A 221 -8.53 4.43 -25.08
N LYS A 222 -9.69 4.63 -25.70
CA LYS A 222 -10.12 3.85 -26.88
C LYS A 222 -9.13 4.00 -28.03
N GLU A 223 -8.68 5.21 -28.32
CA GLU A 223 -7.67 5.45 -29.36
C GLU A 223 -6.32 4.81 -29.03
N ARG A 224 -5.88 4.85 -27.77
CA ARG A 224 -4.68 4.10 -27.34
C ARG A 224 -4.81 2.60 -27.47
N ILE A 225 -5.94 2.02 -27.07
CA ILE A 225 -6.21 0.58 -27.22
C ILE A 225 -6.19 0.20 -28.69
N LYS A 226 -6.88 0.97 -29.54
CA LYS A 226 -6.89 0.78 -30.99
C LYS A 226 -5.48 0.87 -31.60
N TYR A 227 -4.66 1.80 -31.13
CA TYR A 227 -3.27 1.89 -31.57
C TYR A 227 -2.48 0.62 -31.23
N VAL A 228 -2.54 0.19 -29.96
CA VAL A 228 -1.83 -1.00 -29.47
C VAL A 228 -2.28 -2.28 -30.19
N GLU A 229 -3.57 -2.41 -30.50
CA GLU A 229 -4.13 -3.54 -31.25
C GLU A 229 -3.65 -3.59 -32.72
N ASN A 230 -3.28 -2.44 -33.29
CA ASN A 230 -2.81 -2.33 -34.68
C ASN A 230 -1.28 -2.34 -34.82
N LEU A 231 -0.53 -2.45 -33.72
CA LEU A 231 0.93 -2.57 -33.79
C LEU A 231 1.34 -3.86 -34.52
N LYS A 232 2.44 -3.79 -35.27
CA LYS A 232 2.99 -4.96 -35.96
C LYS A 232 3.40 -6.01 -34.92
N GLY A 233 2.84 -7.21 -35.04
CA GLY A 233 3.08 -8.30 -34.08
C GLY A 233 2.21 -8.26 -32.82
N ALA A 234 1.21 -7.38 -32.75
CA ALA A 234 0.26 -7.36 -31.65
C ALA A 234 -0.51 -8.68 -31.55
N GLN A 235 -0.59 -9.22 -30.33
CA GLN A 235 -1.43 -10.37 -30.02
C GLN A 235 -2.92 -9.99 -30.04
N LYS A 236 -3.80 -10.98 -30.25
CA LYS A 236 -5.27 -10.77 -30.30
C LYS A 236 -5.85 -10.12 -29.04
N ASP A 237 -5.16 -10.24 -27.91
CA ASP A 237 -5.55 -9.71 -26.61
C ASP A 237 -4.70 -8.49 -26.18
N ALA A 238 -3.89 -7.91 -27.08
CA ALA A 238 -3.00 -6.78 -26.79
C ALA A 238 -3.75 -5.60 -26.15
N GLY A 239 -4.93 -5.25 -26.68
CA GLY A 239 -5.76 -4.18 -26.12
C GLY A 239 -6.27 -4.48 -24.70
N LYS A 240 -6.74 -5.72 -24.46
CA LYS A 240 -7.18 -6.17 -23.12
C LYS A 240 -6.03 -6.19 -22.13
N ASN A 241 -4.86 -6.68 -22.56
CA ASN A 241 -3.65 -6.72 -21.76
C ASN A 241 -3.16 -5.31 -21.42
N PHE A 242 -3.18 -4.39 -22.38
CA PHE A 242 -2.84 -2.99 -22.17
C PHE A 242 -3.77 -2.34 -21.15
N TYR A 243 -5.09 -2.52 -21.29
CA TYR A 243 -6.08 -2.01 -20.36
C TYR A 243 -5.89 -2.51 -18.92
N ALA A 244 -5.64 -3.82 -18.75
CA ALA A 244 -5.34 -4.39 -17.44
C ALA A 244 -4.00 -3.92 -16.89
N ASN A 245 -2.97 -3.79 -17.72
CA ASN A 245 -1.66 -3.28 -17.32
C ASN A 245 -1.71 -1.85 -16.81
N LEU A 246 -2.57 -0.99 -17.36
CA LEU A 246 -2.76 0.37 -16.83
C LEU A 246 -3.26 0.34 -15.37
N ALA A 247 -4.24 -0.52 -15.08
CA ALA A 247 -4.78 -0.64 -13.73
C ALA A 247 -3.74 -1.20 -12.75
N PHE A 248 -3.05 -2.28 -13.12
CA PHE A 248 -2.01 -2.89 -12.27
C PHE A 248 -0.78 -1.99 -12.10
N LYS A 249 -0.41 -1.19 -13.11
CA LYS A 249 0.63 -0.18 -12.97
C LYS A 249 0.30 0.81 -11.86
N ALA A 250 -0.94 1.29 -11.80
CA ALA A 250 -1.38 2.22 -10.77
C ALA A 250 -1.41 1.56 -9.38
N VAL A 251 -1.91 0.32 -9.29
CA VAL A 251 -1.87 -0.49 -8.04
C VAL A 251 -0.44 -0.68 -7.55
N ASN A 252 0.48 -1.09 -8.43
CA ASN A 252 1.87 -1.35 -8.10
C ASN A 252 2.59 -0.08 -7.64
N GLN A 253 2.25 1.08 -8.23
CA GLN A 253 2.75 2.38 -7.78
C GLN A 253 2.27 2.73 -6.38
N SER A 254 0.99 2.50 -6.06
CA SER A 254 0.45 2.73 -4.71
C SER A 254 1.06 1.79 -3.68
N ILE A 255 1.18 0.50 -3.98
CA ILE A 255 1.75 -0.51 -3.07
C ILE A 255 3.24 -0.25 -2.82
N GLY A 256 3.99 0.15 -3.84
CA GLY A 256 5.42 0.45 -3.73
C GLY A 256 5.76 1.58 -2.74
N ARG A 257 4.76 2.35 -2.29
CA ARG A 257 4.94 3.41 -1.27
C ARG A 257 4.97 2.92 0.16
N ALA A 258 4.55 1.67 0.39
CA ALA A 258 4.47 1.08 1.72
C ALA A 258 5.83 0.72 2.31
N ILE A 259 6.87 0.63 1.47
CA ILE A 259 8.16 0.04 1.82
C ILE A 259 9.26 0.96 1.33
N ARG A 260 10.04 1.50 2.25
CA ARG A 260 11.05 2.52 1.92
C ARG A 260 12.48 2.02 1.95
N HIS A 261 12.80 1.07 2.82
CA HIS A 261 14.16 0.59 3.03
C HIS A 261 14.19 -0.90 3.36
N SER A 262 15.38 -1.52 3.28
CA SER A 262 15.59 -2.96 3.50
C SER A 262 15.06 -3.50 4.82
N LYS A 263 15.05 -2.67 5.87
CA LYS A 263 14.53 -3.03 7.20
C LYS A 263 13.02 -2.81 7.39
N ASP A 264 12.33 -2.25 6.41
CA ASP A 264 10.91 -1.91 6.55
C ASP A 264 10.05 -3.15 6.33
N TRP A 265 8.83 -3.14 6.86
CA TRP A 265 7.88 -4.24 6.73
C TRP A 265 6.45 -3.70 6.70
N SER A 266 5.61 -4.36 5.90
CA SER A 266 4.20 -3.96 5.74
C SER A 266 3.34 -5.14 5.28
N ALA A 267 2.08 -5.13 5.69
CA ALA A 267 1.08 -6.04 5.14
C ALA A 267 0.39 -5.39 3.93
N ILE A 268 0.25 -6.13 2.84
CA ILE A 268 -0.41 -5.69 1.61
C ILE A 268 -1.62 -6.59 1.39
N ILE A 269 -2.81 -5.98 1.46
CA ILE A 269 -4.09 -6.67 1.48
C ILE A 269 -4.90 -6.21 0.28
N LEU A 270 -5.13 -7.11 -0.67
CA LEU A 270 -5.81 -6.83 -1.93
C LEU A 270 -7.26 -7.33 -1.83
N LEU A 271 -8.21 -6.42 -1.65
CA LEU A 271 -9.63 -6.72 -1.47
C LEU A 271 -10.35 -6.74 -2.82
N ASP A 272 -10.09 -7.79 -3.61
CA ASP A 272 -10.88 -8.17 -4.78
C ASP A 272 -10.53 -9.61 -5.19
N SER A 273 -11.53 -10.45 -5.42
CA SER A 273 -11.39 -11.83 -5.89
C SER A 273 -10.60 -11.94 -7.20
N ARG A 274 -10.62 -10.91 -8.06
CA ARG A 274 -9.89 -10.91 -9.33
C ARG A 274 -8.37 -10.91 -9.15
N TYR A 275 -7.84 -10.43 -8.02
CA TYR A 275 -6.39 -10.48 -7.78
C TYR A 275 -5.84 -11.91 -7.71
N GLY A 276 -6.67 -12.90 -7.37
CA GLY A 276 -6.27 -14.32 -7.32
C GLY A 276 -6.15 -14.99 -8.69
N ALA A 277 -6.62 -14.35 -9.78
CA ALA A 277 -6.53 -14.93 -11.11
C ALA A 277 -5.06 -14.95 -11.60
N PRO A 278 -4.54 -16.06 -12.16
CA PRO A 278 -3.12 -16.18 -12.53
C PRO A 278 -2.62 -15.05 -13.43
N GLU A 279 -3.43 -14.61 -14.39
CA GLU A 279 -3.10 -13.51 -15.30
C GLU A 279 -2.95 -12.15 -14.59
N ASN A 280 -3.61 -11.98 -13.44
CA ASN A 280 -3.53 -10.78 -12.63
C ASN A 280 -2.38 -10.86 -11.63
N VAL A 281 -2.13 -12.03 -11.07
CA VAL A 281 -0.93 -12.29 -10.23
C VAL A 281 0.34 -12.00 -11.03
N ASN A 282 0.39 -12.40 -12.30
CA ASN A 282 1.53 -12.14 -13.18
C ASN A 282 1.79 -10.66 -13.47
N ARG A 283 0.82 -9.77 -13.24
CA ARG A 283 0.98 -8.31 -13.37
C ARG A 283 1.51 -7.65 -12.10
N LEU A 284 1.63 -8.40 -11.00
CA LEU A 284 2.27 -7.92 -9.79
C LEU A 284 3.81 -8.04 -9.92
N PRO A 285 4.57 -7.14 -9.27
CA PRO A 285 6.02 -7.21 -9.27
C PRO A 285 6.54 -8.50 -8.62
N ASP A 286 7.72 -8.98 -9.02
CA ASP A 286 8.29 -10.23 -8.49
C ASP A 286 8.46 -10.24 -6.97
N TRP A 287 8.89 -9.12 -6.39
CA TRP A 287 9.04 -8.97 -4.94
C TRP A 287 7.70 -9.06 -4.18
N ILE A 288 6.58 -8.71 -4.81
CA ILE A 288 5.22 -8.93 -4.26
C ILE A 288 4.81 -10.40 -4.43
N LYS A 289 5.07 -10.97 -5.60
CA LYS A 289 4.69 -12.35 -5.93
C LYS A 289 5.34 -13.37 -4.98
N ALA A 290 6.55 -13.12 -4.51
CA ALA A 290 7.26 -14.00 -3.57
C ALA A 290 6.48 -14.27 -2.26
N GLY A 291 5.73 -13.28 -1.76
CA GLY A 291 4.91 -13.38 -0.54
C GLY A 291 3.41 -13.56 -0.80
N PHE A 292 2.98 -13.59 -2.06
CA PHE A 292 1.58 -13.57 -2.46
C PHE A 292 0.87 -14.88 -2.14
N LYS A 293 -0.28 -14.79 -1.46
CA LYS A 293 -1.22 -15.91 -1.30
C LYS A 293 -2.66 -15.41 -1.42
N THR A 294 -3.51 -16.19 -2.07
CA THR A 294 -4.96 -15.98 -2.02
C THR A 294 -5.50 -16.61 -0.73
N THR A 295 -6.43 -15.94 -0.04
CA THR A 295 -7.07 -16.50 1.14
C THR A 295 -8.33 -17.27 0.77
N GLU A 296 -8.54 -18.42 1.41
CA GLU A 296 -9.75 -19.25 1.27
C GLU A 296 -10.98 -18.59 1.95
N GLY A 297 -10.73 -17.62 2.84
CA GLY A 297 -11.75 -16.82 3.50
C GLY A 297 -11.14 -15.75 4.41
N PHE A 298 -11.98 -14.86 4.93
CA PHE A 298 -11.54 -13.72 5.73
C PHE A 298 -10.89 -14.13 7.06
N GLY A 299 -11.30 -15.23 7.68
CA GLY A 299 -10.69 -15.73 8.91
C GLY A 299 -9.20 -16.09 8.76
N SER A 300 -8.82 -16.66 7.60
CA SER A 300 -7.42 -16.96 7.29
C SER A 300 -6.57 -15.69 7.17
N LEU A 301 -7.12 -14.61 6.58
CA LEU A 301 -6.44 -13.31 6.53
C LEU A 301 -6.15 -12.81 7.95
N ILE A 302 -7.16 -12.84 8.83
CA ILE A 302 -7.04 -12.32 10.19
C ILE A 302 -6.00 -13.10 11.00
N LYS A 303 -5.98 -14.43 10.87
CA LYS A 303 -4.95 -15.28 11.48
C LYS A 303 -3.55 -14.89 10.99
N ASP A 304 -3.34 -14.87 9.68
CA ASP A 304 -2.03 -14.57 9.08
C ASP A 304 -1.56 -13.16 9.44
N LEU A 305 -2.46 -12.18 9.38
CA LEU A 305 -2.18 -10.78 9.70
C LEU A 305 -1.81 -10.60 11.17
N ALA A 306 -2.55 -11.22 12.09
CA ALA A 306 -2.24 -11.16 13.52
C ALA A 306 -0.87 -11.80 13.83
N GLN A 307 -0.58 -12.96 13.25
CA GLN A 307 0.71 -13.64 13.43
C GLN A 307 1.87 -12.79 12.90
N PHE A 308 1.75 -12.31 11.66
CA PHE A 308 2.76 -11.46 11.03
C PHE A 308 3.01 -10.18 11.83
N TYR A 309 1.95 -9.45 12.18
CA TYR A 309 2.06 -8.18 12.89
C TYR A 309 2.65 -8.34 14.29
N ASN A 310 2.20 -9.34 15.06
CA ASN A 310 2.71 -9.60 16.40
C ASN A 310 4.16 -10.11 16.39
N GLN A 311 4.55 -10.88 15.38
CA GLN A 311 5.95 -11.28 15.20
C GLN A 311 6.82 -10.06 14.91
N ARG A 312 6.44 -9.23 13.94
CA ARG A 312 7.22 -8.05 13.54
C ARG A 312 7.35 -7.00 14.65
N ARG A 313 6.32 -6.81 15.47
CA ARG A 313 6.41 -5.94 16.65
C ARG A 313 7.35 -6.50 17.72
N ARG A 314 7.33 -7.81 17.97
CA ARG A 314 8.27 -8.46 18.90
C ARG A 314 9.71 -8.34 18.41
N ASP A 315 9.96 -8.58 17.13
CA ASP A 315 11.30 -8.48 16.53
C ASP A 315 11.84 -7.04 16.62
N GLY A 316 10.98 -6.05 16.33
CA GLY A 316 11.34 -4.63 16.48
C GLY A 316 11.66 -4.24 17.92
N PHE A 317 10.88 -4.74 18.89
CA PHE A 317 11.12 -4.49 20.31
C PHE A 317 12.44 -5.13 20.79
N LEU A 318 12.70 -6.38 20.43
CA LEU A 318 13.95 -7.08 20.78
C LEU A 318 15.18 -6.40 20.15
N ALA A 319 15.06 -5.92 18.91
CA ALA A 319 16.12 -5.16 18.25
C ALA A 319 16.44 -3.86 19.02
N HIS A 320 15.42 -3.18 19.54
CA HIS A 320 15.61 -1.96 20.34
C HIS A 320 16.34 -2.25 21.67
N ILE A 321 15.97 -3.33 22.37
CA ILE A 321 16.66 -3.74 23.62
C ILE A 321 18.12 -4.07 23.35
N ARG A 322 18.41 -4.87 22.31
CA ARG A 322 19.80 -5.24 21.97
C ARG A 322 20.64 -4.01 21.65
N PHE A 323 20.09 -3.04 20.91
CA PHE A 323 20.77 -1.80 20.60
C PHE A 323 21.08 -0.99 21.87
N ALA A 324 20.08 -0.79 22.75
CA ALA A 324 20.25 -0.09 24.02
C ALA A 324 21.35 -0.73 24.88
N SER A 325 21.35 -2.06 25.01
CA SER A 325 22.39 -2.79 25.74
C SER A 325 23.79 -2.68 25.12
N SER A 326 23.89 -2.53 23.79
CA SER A 326 25.18 -2.38 23.11
C SER A 326 25.75 -0.96 23.21
N THR A 327 24.91 0.07 23.24
CA THR A 327 25.34 1.45 23.52
C THR A 327 25.75 1.63 24.96
N GLU A 328 25.04 1.03 25.92
CA GLU A 328 25.43 1.09 27.33
C GLU A 328 26.72 0.30 27.60
N ALA A 329 26.94 -0.83 26.93
CA ALA A 329 28.20 -1.57 27.03
C ALA A 329 29.42 -0.81 26.48
N ALA A 330 29.22 0.17 25.58
CA ALA A 330 30.30 1.00 25.03
C ALA A 330 30.77 2.12 25.98
N ASP A 331 29.94 2.53 26.95
CA ASP A 331 30.28 3.53 27.96
C ASP A 331 30.79 2.92 29.29
N PHE A 332 30.84 1.58 29.38
CA PHE A 332 31.28 0.85 30.57
C PHE A 332 32.77 0.45 30.52
N THR A 333 33.66 1.44 30.40
CA THR A 333 35.08 1.30 30.80
C THR A 333 35.43 2.09 32.06
N GLY A 334 34.45 2.69 32.74
CA GLY A 334 34.62 3.35 34.04
C GLY A 334 33.90 2.58 35.15
N GLY A 335 34.66 1.95 36.04
CA GLY A 335 34.13 1.10 37.12
C GLY A 335 33.13 1.82 38.02
N GLY A 336 31.91 1.29 38.08
CA GLY A 336 30.86 1.70 39.00
C GLY A 336 29.63 0.82 38.84
N MET A 337 29.41 -0.07 39.82
CA MET A 337 28.28 -0.98 39.85
C MET A 337 27.00 -0.21 40.20
N TYR A 338 26.09 -0.01 39.24
CA TYR A 338 24.76 0.52 39.50
C TYR A 338 23.69 -0.48 39.05
N LEU A 339 22.82 -0.82 40.00
CA LEU A 339 21.63 -1.63 39.81
C LEU A 339 20.56 -0.76 39.13
N ILE A 340 20.30 -0.96 37.84
CA ILE A 340 19.22 -0.26 37.14
C ILE A 340 18.00 -1.18 37.07
N GLY A 341 16.96 -0.81 37.83
CA GLY A 341 15.67 -1.47 37.84
C GLY A 341 14.90 -1.24 36.53
N LEU A 342 14.71 -2.31 35.76
CA LEU A 342 13.74 -2.37 34.68
C LEU A 342 12.39 -2.86 35.23
N ILE A 343 11.38 -2.00 35.10
CA ILE A 343 10.00 -2.20 35.55
C ILE A 343 9.37 -3.42 34.85
N GLY A 344 9.13 -4.48 35.63
CA GLY A 344 7.79 -5.04 35.81
C GLY A 344 7.24 -6.00 34.76
N PHE A 345 7.69 -7.26 34.79
CA PHE A 345 6.80 -8.42 34.63
C PHE A 345 7.24 -9.51 35.62
N TRP A 346 6.55 -9.57 36.76
CA TRP A 346 6.68 -10.66 37.72
C TRP A 346 6.08 -11.93 37.10
N PHE A 347 6.92 -12.88 36.71
CA PHE A 347 6.52 -14.28 36.70
C PHE A 347 6.66 -14.80 38.14
N VAL A 348 5.53 -14.89 38.86
CA VAL A 348 5.46 -15.67 40.09
C VAL A 348 5.51 -17.14 39.68
N TYR A 349 6.68 -17.77 39.83
CA TYR A 349 6.74 -19.21 40.09
C TYR A 349 6.97 -19.37 41.59
N SER A 350 5.91 -19.71 42.30
CA SER A 350 5.96 -20.22 43.67
C SER A 350 6.40 -21.68 43.60
N TRP A 351 7.55 -22.04 44.15
CA TRP A 351 7.81 -23.36 44.74
C TRP A 351 8.83 -23.20 45.86
N GLY A 352 8.43 -23.68 47.05
CA GLY A 352 9.19 -23.59 48.27
C GLY A 352 10.27 -24.67 48.41
N GLU A 353 11.11 -24.41 49.42
CA GLU A 353 12.02 -25.30 50.14
C GLU A 353 13.40 -25.66 49.53
N ARG A 354 14.40 -25.00 50.14
CA ARG A 354 15.77 -25.44 50.48
C ARG A 354 16.18 -26.83 50.00
N TYR A 355 17.20 -26.92 49.15
CA TYR A 355 18.29 -27.90 49.29
C TYR A 355 19.61 -27.37 48.71
N GLN A 356 20.71 -27.79 49.33
CA GLN A 356 22.11 -27.45 49.05
C GLN A 356 22.56 -27.91 47.64
N THR A 357 23.57 -27.20 47.11
CA THR A 357 24.29 -27.47 45.85
C THR A 357 24.96 -28.87 45.82
N PRO A 358 25.29 -29.43 44.63
CA PRO A 358 26.56 -29.09 43.98
C PRO A 358 26.49 -28.92 42.43
N LEU A 359 27.15 -27.84 41.98
CA LEU A 359 28.11 -27.75 40.86
C LEU A 359 27.95 -28.71 39.67
N LEU A 360 27.59 -28.14 38.50
CA LEU A 360 28.07 -28.62 37.20
C LEU A 360 29.30 -27.78 36.78
N PRO A 361 30.33 -28.37 36.15
CA PRO A 361 31.56 -27.65 35.83
C PRO A 361 31.37 -26.70 34.63
N PRO A 362 32.17 -25.62 34.54
CA PRO A 362 32.17 -24.74 33.37
C PRO A 362 32.83 -25.44 32.17
N ILE A 363 32.20 -25.30 31.00
CA ILE A 363 32.80 -25.65 29.71
C ILE A 363 33.79 -24.55 29.34
N TYR A 364 35.08 -24.90 29.25
CA TYR A 364 36.12 -24.04 28.68
C TYR A 364 36.15 -24.24 27.16
N ILE A 365 36.03 -23.15 26.40
CA ILE A 365 36.46 -23.09 25.01
C ILE A 365 37.84 -22.42 25.03
N ASP A 366 38.87 -23.22 24.81
CA ASP A 366 40.24 -22.78 24.60
C ASP A 366 40.35 -22.11 23.23
N SER A 367 40.84 -20.87 23.22
CA SER A 367 41.23 -20.17 22.01
C SER A 367 42.76 -20.23 21.88
N SER A 368 43.29 -21.32 21.34
CA SER A 368 44.65 -21.37 20.80
C SER A 368 44.88 -22.48 19.78
N GLY A 369 45.35 -22.09 18.58
CA GLY A 369 45.96 -22.94 17.53
C GLY A 369 44.98 -23.52 16.50
N VAL A 370 45.10 -23.30 15.19
CA VAL A 370 46.21 -22.89 14.30
C VAL A 370 45.64 -22.07 13.14
#